data_AF-A0A2V8RP37-F1
#
_entry.id   AF-A0A2V8RP37-F1
#
_cell.length_a   1.000
_cell.length_b   1.000
_cell.length_c   1.000
_cell.angle_alpha   90.00
_cell.angle_beta   90.00
_cell.angle_gamma   90.00
#
_symmetry.space_group_name_H-M   'P 1'
#
loop_
_entity.id
_entity.type
_entity.pdbx_description
1 polymer ?
#
loop_
_entity_poly.entity_id
_entity_poly.type
_entity_poly.pdbx_seq_one_letter_code
_entity_poly.pdbx_strand_id
1 'polypeptide(L)'
;MEEIRLTATQAILYATLIHAGIGFVLGLIPLILGIVKKKVRTGVIGIIVGTLGGAILGFLISIPSMAIFTWLILRKEIIAPETDEV
;
A
#
# COMPACT_ATOMS: atom_id res chain seq x y z
N MET A 1 33.45 -13.61 16.77
CA MET A 1 32.13 -13.17 16.29
C MET A 1 31.22 -13.16 17.49
N GLU A 2 30.71 -11.99 17.87
CA GLU A 2 29.79 -11.84 19.01
C GLU A 2 28.47 -12.55 18.65
N GLU A 3 28.01 -13.47 19.50
CA GLU A 3 26.78 -14.21 19.24
C GLU A 3 25.61 -13.24 19.32
N ILE A 4 25.00 -12.92 18.16
CA ILE A 4 23.80 -12.09 18.08
C ILE A 4 22.64 -12.90 18.68
N ARG A 5 22.51 -12.85 20.02
CA ARG A 5 21.36 -13.39 20.74
C ARG A 5 20.21 -12.39 20.59
N LEU A 6 19.41 -12.58 19.56
CA LEU A 6 18.19 -11.81 19.34
C LEU A 6 17.18 -12.12 20.46
N THR A 7 16.86 -11.12 21.27
CA THR A 7 15.69 -11.18 22.15
C THR A 7 14.42 -11.30 21.29
N ALA A 8 13.40 -12.03 21.75
CA ALA A 8 12.14 -12.20 21.00
C ALA A 8 11.55 -10.86 20.49
N THR A 9 11.64 -9.81 21.31
CA THR A 9 11.23 -8.44 20.94
C THR A 9 12.00 -7.88 19.73
N GLN A 10 13.33 -8.11 19.67
CA GLN A 10 14.15 -7.66 18.55
C GLN A 10 13.80 -8.43 17.27
N ALA A 11 13.58 -9.74 17.38
CA ALA A 11 13.15 -10.56 16.25
C ALA A 11 11.82 -10.08 15.65
N ILE A 12 10.84 -9.75 16.51
CA ILE A 12 9.54 -9.20 16.07
C ILE A 12 9.71 -7.83 15.43
N LEU A 13 10.54 -6.95 16.00
CA LEU A 13 10.82 -5.62 15.45
C LEU A 13 11.45 -5.71 14.05
N TYR A 14 12.45 -6.57 13.87
CA TYR A 14 13.08 -6.78 12.57
C TYR A 14 12.11 -7.38 11.55
N ALA A 15 11.29 -8.36 11.96
CA ALA A 15 10.26 -8.92 11.08
C ALA A 15 9.24 -7.86 10.66
N THR A 16 8.79 -7.03 11.59
CA THR A 16 7.86 -5.91 11.34
C THR A 16 8.45 -4.91 10.35
N LEU A 17 9.72 -4.52 10.55
CA LEU A 17 10.44 -3.61 9.65
C LEU A 17 10.56 -4.15 8.23
N ILE A 18 10.89 -5.44 8.08
CA ILE A 18 10.98 -6.09 6.77
C ILE A 18 9.61 -6.06 6.08
N HIS A 19 8.55 -6.45 6.80
CA HIS A 19 7.21 -6.47 6.22
C HIS A 19 6.69 -5.05 5.89
N ALA A 20 6.98 -4.07 6.73
CA ALA A 20 6.67 -2.66 6.46
C ALA A 20 7.40 -2.17 5.20
N GLY A 21 8.68 -2.52 5.04
CA GLY A 21 9.47 -2.18 3.85
C GLY A 21 8.90 -2.80 2.57
N ILE A 22 8.47 -4.05 2.63
CA ILE A 22 7.80 -4.74 1.50
C ILE A 22 6.47 -4.05 1.18
N GLY A 23 5.66 -3.77 2.20
CA GLY A 23 4.40 -3.04 2.05
C GLY A 23 4.58 -1.65 1.43
N PHE A 24 5.65 -0.95 1.80
CA PHE A 24 6.03 0.33 1.21
C PHE A 24 6.40 0.20 -0.27
N VAL A 25 7.28 -0.75 -0.62
CA VAL A 25 7.69 -1.00 -2.02
C VAL A 25 6.49 -1.36 -2.89
N LEU A 26 5.60 -2.24 -2.41
CA LEU A 26 4.38 -2.58 -3.14
C LEU A 26 3.42 -1.39 -3.23
N GLY A 27 3.33 -0.57 -2.19
CA GLY A 27 2.55 0.67 -2.16
C GLY A 27 3.02 1.72 -3.15
N LEU A 28 4.30 1.74 -3.54
CA LEU A 28 4.80 2.69 -4.55
C LEU A 28 4.08 2.53 -5.89
N ILE A 29 3.59 1.33 -6.23
CA ILE A 29 2.89 1.07 -7.49
C ILE A 29 1.62 1.93 -7.62
N PRO A 30 0.63 1.86 -6.70
CA PRO A 30 -0.53 2.74 -6.76
C PRO A 30 -0.14 4.21 -6.59
N LEU A 31 0.93 4.59 -5.88
CA LEU A 31 1.36 5.99 -5.87
C LEU A 31 1.81 6.48 -7.25
N ILE A 32 2.71 5.74 -7.91
CA ILE A 32 3.22 6.09 -9.24
C ILE A 32 2.06 6.17 -10.23
N LEU A 33 1.15 5.19 -10.23
CA LEU A 33 -0.03 5.20 -11.08
C LEU A 33 -0.98 6.37 -10.74
N GLY A 34 -1.13 6.69 -9.45
CA GLY A 34 -1.92 7.80 -8.97
C GLY A 34 -1.38 9.14 -9.46
N ILE A 35 -0.06 9.33 -9.48
CA ILE A 35 0.60 10.52 -10.03
C ILE A 35 0.35 10.60 -11.54
N VAL A 36 0.60 9.52 -12.28
CA VAL A 36 0.42 9.47 -13.74
C VAL A 36 -1.04 9.72 -14.16
N LYS A 37 -2.01 9.22 -13.38
CA LYS A 37 -3.44 9.34 -13.67
C LYS A 37 -4.10 10.57 -13.00
N LYS A 38 -3.33 11.47 -12.39
CA LYS A 38 -3.82 12.64 -11.61
C LYS A 38 -4.75 12.27 -10.43
N LYS A 39 -4.69 11.02 -9.95
CA LYS A 39 -5.42 10.48 -8.79
C LYS A 39 -4.50 10.32 -7.58
N VAL A 40 -3.75 11.37 -7.23
CA VAL A 40 -2.69 11.34 -6.21
C VAL A 40 -3.23 10.92 -4.84
N ARG A 41 -4.44 11.39 -4.46
CA ARG A 41 -5.05 11.06 -3.17
C ARG A 41 -5.23 9.55 -2.98
N THR A 42 -5.71 8.85 -4.01
CA THR A 42 -5.87 7.38 -3.99
C THR A 42 -4.52 6.67 -3.93
N GLY A 43 -3.52 7.18 -4.65
CA GLY A 43 -2.15 6.63 -4.62
C GLY A 43 -1.47 6.76 -3.26
N VAL A 44 -1.62 7.91 -2.59
CA VAL A 44 -1.07 8.15 -1.24
C VAL A 44 -1.74 7.23 -0.21
N ILE A 45 -3.07 7.07 -0.27
CA ILE A 45 -3.79 6.14 0.61
C ILE A 45 -3.28 4.70 0.37
N GLY A 46 -3.03 4.33 -0.89
CA GLY A 46 -2.47 3.03 -1.24
C GLY A 46 -1.10 2.74 -0.59
N ILE A 47 -0.19 3.72 -0.56
CA ILE A 47 1.08 3.58 0.17
C ILE A 47 0.86 3.42 1.66
N ILE A 48 0.03 4.26 2.26
CA ILE A 48 -0.15 4.27 3.71
C ILE A 48 -0.75 2.93 4.15
N VAL A 49 -1.80 2.48 3.48
CA VAL A 49 -2.45 1.20 3.77
C VAL A 49 -1.52 0.02 3.46
N GLY A 50 -0.77 0.06 2.35
CA GLY A 50 0.20 -0.98 2.03
C GLY A 50 1.33 -1.08 3.06
N THR A 51 1.87 0.04 3.51
CA THR A 51 2.97 0.10 4.48
C THR A 51 2.52 -0.33 5.88
N LEU A 52 1.39 0.21 6.37
CA LEU A 52 0.86 -0.13 7.69
C LEU A 52 0.28 -1.54 7.72
N GLY A 53 -0.44 -1.94 6.66
CA GLY A 53 -0.96 -3.29 6.50
C GLY A 53 0.16 -4.32 6.38
N GLY A 54 1.24 -3.99 5.67
CA GLY A 54 2.46 -4.77 5.63
C GLY A 54 3.10 -4.91 7.01
N ALA A 55 3.25 -3.82 7.76
CA ALA A 55 3.83 -3.87 9.10
C ALA A 55 3.06 -4.83 10.05
N ILE A 56 1.72 -4.85 9.98
CA ILE A 56 0.89 -5.62 10.93
C ILE A 56 0.70 -7.08 10.47
N LEU A 57 0.35 -7.29 9.20
CA LEU A 57 -0.11 -8.59 8.67
C LEU A 57 0.73 -9.09 7.48
N GLY A 58 1.82 -8.39 7.14
CA GLY A 58 2.75 -8.78 6.10
C GLY A 58 2.14 -8.82 4.69
N PHE A 59 2.47 -9.88 3.95
CA PHE A 59 2.05 -10.06 2.57
C PHE A 59 0.53 -10.18 2.40
N LEU A 60 -0.18 -10.67 3.43
CA LEU A 60 -1.63 -10.91 3.37
C LEU A 60 -2.42 -9.63 3.12
N ILE A 61 -1.99 -8.49 3.65
CA ILE A 61 -2.64 -7.20 3.39
C ILE A 61 -1.94 -6.42 2.29
N SER A 62 -0.62 -6.52 2.19
CA SER A 62 0.16 -5.72 1.24
C SER A 62 -0.22 -6.00 -0.22
N ILE A 63 -0.38 -7.28 -0.59
CA ILE A 63 -0.70 -7.68 -1.97
C ILE A 63 -2.13 -7.29 -2.35
N PRO A 64 -3.18 -7.61 -1.55
CA PRO A 64 -4.54 -7.16 -1.87
C PRO A 64 -4.68 -5.65 -1.87
N SER A 65 -4.04 -4.94 -0.95
CA SER A 65 -4.08 -3.46 -0.90
C SER A 65 -3.50 -2.87 -2.18
N MET A 66 -2.31 -3.33 -2.59
CA MET A 66 -1.70 -2.92 -3.86
C MET A 66 -2.66 -3.15 -5.04
N ALA A 67 -3.25 -4.35 -5.14
CA ALA A 67 -4.15 -4.70 -6.23
C ALA A 67 -5.42 -3.83 -6.26
N ILE A 68 -6.05 -3.64 -5.11
CA ILE A 68 -7.28 -2.83 -4.97
C ILE A 68 -7.00 -1.38 -5.33
N PHE A 69 -5.97 -0.75 -4.74
CA PHE A 69 -5.67 0.66 -5.03
C PHE A 69 -5.20 0.89 -6.46
N THR A 70 -4.43 -0.04 -7.01
CA THR A 70 -4.06 -0.02 -8.44
C THR A 70 -5.30 -0.09 -9.32
N TRP A 71 -6.23 -1.01 -9.03
CA TRP A 71 -7.48 -1.13 -9.75
C TRP A 71 -8.37 0.11 -9.62
N LEU A 72 -8.50 0.70 -8.43
CA LEU A 72 -9.24 1.95 -8.19
C LEU A 72 -8.68 3.13 -9.00
N ILE A 73 -7.37 3.17 -9.23
CA ILE A 73 -6.74 4.22 -10.02
C ILE A 73 -6.97 3.98 -11.51
N LEU A 74 -6.82 2.73 -11.95
CA LEU A 74 -6.95 2.33 -13.36
C LEU A 74 -8.39 2.27 -13.86
N ARG A 75 -9.38 2.04 -13.00
CA ARG A 75 -10.79 2.03 -13.41
C ARG A 75 -11.14 3.38 -14.02
N LYS A 76 -11.66 3.37 -15.25
CA LYS A 76 -12.32 4.52 -15.86
C LYS A 76 -13.52 4.86 -14.97
N GLU A 77 -13.76 6.15 -14.74
CA GLU A 77 -14.98 6.60 -14.06
C GLU A 77 -16.18 6.18 -14.91
N ILE A 78 -16.81 5.07 -14.57
CA ILE A 78 -18.16 4.74 -15.05
C ILE A 78 -19.13 5.47 -14.11
N ILE A 79 -19.00 6.79 -14.00
CA ILE A 79 -20.00 7.64 -13.34
C ILE A 79 -20.04 8.96 -14.13
N ALA A 80 -20.76 8.92 -15.24
CA ALA A 80 -21.59 10.04 -15.68
C ALA A 80 -22.98 9.43 -15.89
N PRO A 81 -23.98 9.93 -15.17
CA PRO A 81 -24.97 10.72 -15.87
C PRO A 81 -24.85 12.18 -15.46
N GLU A 82 -24.60 13.00 -16.46
CA GLU A 82 -24.99 14.40 -16.54
C GLU A 82 -26.46 14.50 -16.10
N THR A 83 -26.71 15.10 -14.95
CA THR A 83 -28.01 15.73 -14.71
C THR A 83 -27.81 17.21 -14.97
N ASP A 84 -27.78 17.55 -16.24
CA ASP A 84 -28.42 18.79 -16.68
C ASP A 84 -29.93 18.68 -16.43
N GLU A 85 -30.59 19.84 -16.32
CA GLU A 85 -32.00 20.10 -15.91
C GLU A 85 -32.12 20.41 -14.40
N VAL A 86 -32.39 21.65 -13.94
CA VAL A 86 -33.12 22.81 -14.50
C VAL A 86 -32.53 24.13 -14.00
#